data_AF-A0A3D4W4L7-F1
#
_entry.id   AF-A0A3D4W4L7-F1
#
_cell.length_a   1.000
_cell.length_b   1.000
_cell.length_c   1.000
_cell.angle_alpha   90.00
_cell.angle_beta   90.00
_cell.angle_gamma   90.00
#
_symmetry.space_group_name_H-M   'P 1'
#
loop_
_entity.id
_entity.type
_entity.pdbx_description
1 polymer ?
#
loop_
_entity_poly.entity_id
_entity_poly.type
_entity_poly.pdbx_seq_one_letter_code
_entity_poly.pdbx_strand_id
1 'polypeptide(L)'
;LSLQQLAGALVRELRPAALLCVDSLCTAEPERLGRTLQFSDTGLHPAQPDHSRHLDAARLGVPVLAAGIPTLMQAEEGRDLVVTPRDLDGVIAHGAALLGAAINRALQPKLSVAQLCWLVG
;
A
#
# COMPACT_ATOMS: atom_id res chain seq x y z
N LEU A 1 -11.16 -17.88 -3.88
CA LEU A 1 -11.77 -16.56 -3.59
C LEU A 1 -10.80 -15.50 -4.10
N SER A 2 -11.23 -14.55 -4.93
CA SER A 2 -10.35 -13.44 -5.33
C SER A 2 -10.19 -12.42 -4.21
N LEU A 3 -9.13 -11.60 -4.26
CA LEU A 3 -8.93 -10.49 -3.31
C LEU A 3 -10.15 -9.56 -3.28
N GLN A 4 -10.73 -9.29 -4.45
CA GLN A 4 -11.90 -8.45 -4.58
C GLN A 4 -13.16 -9.07 -3.94
N GLN A 5 -13.36 -10.39 -4.07
CA GLN A 5 -14.46 -11.08 -3.39
C GLN A 5 -14.30 -11.03 -1.87
N LEU A 6 -13.07 -11.19 -1.38
CA LEU A 6 -12.76 -11.11 0.05
C LEU A 6 -13.01 -9.71 0.59
N ALA A 7 -12.43 -8.69 -0.07
CA ALA A 7 -12.61 -7.29 0.31
C ALA A 7 -14.09 -6.90 0.28
N GLY A 8 -14.82 -7.28 -0.78
CA GLY A 8 -16.26 -7.02 -0.88
C GLY A 8 -17.09 -7.73 0.20
N ALA A 9 -16.70 -8.91 0.66
CA ALA A 9 -17.34 -9.59 1.78
C ALA A 9 -17.08 -8.86 3.11
N LEU A 10 -15.83 -8.47 3.37
CA LEU A 10 -15.45 -7.74 4.58
C LEU A 10 -16.09 -6.36 4.65
N VAL A 11 -16.15 -5.62 3.54
CA VAL A 11 -16.81 -4.31 3.47
C VAL A 11 -18.31 -4.43 3.77
N ARG A 12 -18.98 -5.44 3.23
CA ARG A 12 -20.41 -5.69 3.51
C ARG A 12 -20.68 -6.01 4.97
N GLU A 13 -19.81 -6.80 5.60
CA GLU A 13 -19.97 -7.21 6.99
C GLU A 13 -19.60 -6.08 7.96
N LEU A 14 -18.40 -5.51 7.81
CA LEU A 14 -17.83 -4.55 8.74
C LEU A 14 -18.35 -3.13 8.54
N ARG A 15 -18.85 -2.80 7.34
CA ARG A 15 -19.31 -1.45 6.95
C ARG A 15 -18.31 -0.34 7.34
N PRO A 16 -17.05 -0.43 6.90
CA PRO A 16 -16.03 0.55 7.28
C PRO A 16 -16.31 1.91 6.64
N ALA A 17 -15.82 2.98 7.27
CA ALA A 17 -15.90 4.33 6.71
C ALA A 17 -15.03 4.52 5.45
N ALA A 18 -13.95 3.75 5.33
CA ALA A 18 -13.05 3.70 4.19
C ALA A 18 -12.23 2.41 4.23
N LEU A 19 -11.68 2.00 3.08
CA LEU A 19 -10.66 0.96 2.96
C LEU A 19 -9.31 1.61 2.63
N LEU A 20 -8.27 1.28 3.40
CA LEU A 20 -6.89 1.65 3.08
C LEU A 20 -6.12 0.40 2.65
N CYS A 21 -5.78 0.34 1.36
CA CYS A 21 -4.96 -0.70 0.77
C CYS A 21 -3.48 -0.32 0.90
N VAL A 22 -2.65 -1.23 1.41
CA VAL A 22 -1.19 -1.03 1.48
C VAL A 22 -0.50 -2.09 0.64
N ASP A 23 0.42 -1.68 -0.25
CA ASP A 23 1.12 -2.60 -1.15
C ASP A 23 2.57 -2.15 -1.43
N SER A 24 3.39 -3.09 -1.88
CA SER A 24 4.68 -2.81 -2.52
C SER A 24 4.46 -2.46 -3.99
N LEU A 25 4.84 -1.26 -4.41
CA LEU A 25 4.50 -0.72 -5.71
C LEU A 25 5.61 -0.91 -6.75
N CYS A 26 5.27 -0.71 -8.02
CA CYS A 26 6.22 -0.64 -9.12
C CYS A 26 6.46 0.82 -9.52
N THR A 27 7.70 1.16 -9.90
CA THR A 27 8.07 2.46 -10.48
C THR A 27 8.81 2.28 -11.80
N ALA A 28 8.71 3.26 -12.70
CA ALA A 28 9.56 3.38 -13.88
C ALA A 28 10.73 4.36 -13.66
N GLU A 29 10.72 5.09 -12.54
CA GLU A 29 11.71 6.09 -12.15
C GLU A 29 12.68 5.47 -11.13
N PRO A 30 13.95 5.21 -11.48
CA PRO A 30 14.94 4.59 -10.57
C PRO A 30 15.14 5.37 -9.27
N GLU A 31 15.09 6.70 -9.33
CA GLU A 31 15.22 7.61 -8.19
C GLU A 31 14.13 7.43 -7.12
N ARG A 32 12.99 6.82 -7.49
CA ARG A 32 11.88 6.55 -6.58
C ARG A 32 11.96 5.18 -5.90
N LEU A 33 12.76 4.25 -6.44
CA LEU A 33 12.87 2.87 -5.99
C LEU A 33 13.41 2.79 -4.55
N GLY A 34 12.54 2.40 -3.63
CA GLY A 34 12.80 2.29 -2.19
C GLY A 34 12.93 3.63 -1.47
N ARG A 35 12.59 4.74 -2.14
CA ARG A 35 12.89 6.11 -1.67
C ARG A 35 11.67 7.02 -1.56
N THR A 36 10.50 6.54 -1.96
CA THR A 36 9.26 7.32 -1.94
C THR A 36 8.11 6.53 -1.33
N LEU A 37 7.14 7.26 -0.78
CA LEU A 37 5.81 6.75 -0.47
C LEU A 37 4.83 7.36 -1.46
N GLN A 38 3.97 6.52 -2.04
CA GLN A 38 2.91 6.96 -2.94
C GLN A 38 1.56 6.80 -2.24
N PHE A 39 0.67 7.78 -2.45
CA PHE A 39 -0.71 7.74 -2.00
C PHE A 39 -1.63 7.93 -3.21
N SER A 40 -2.81 7.32 -3.17
CA SER A 40 -3.85 7.46 -4.18
C SER A 40 -5.24 7.31 -3.55
N ASP A 41 -6.23 8.02 -4.09
CA ASP A 41 -7.66 7.85 -3.81
C ASP A 41 -8.39 7.08 -4.92
N THR A 42 -7.67 6.67 -5.97
CA THR A 42 -8.22 5.89 -7.09
C THR A 42 -8.36 4.40 -6.77
N GLY A 43 -7.90 3.97 -5.60
CA GLY A 43 -7.83 2.57 -5.19
C GLY A 43 -6.51 1.87 -5.48
N LEU A 44 -6.47 0.55 -5.28
CA LEU A 44 -5.30 -0.29 -5.54
C LEU A 44 -5.40 -0.89 -6.94
N HIS A 45 -4.52 -0.44 -7.83
CA HIS A 45 -4.39 -0.93 -9.20
C HIS A 45 -3.11 -1.75 -9.33
N PRO A 46 -3.18 -3.03 -9.76
CA PRO A 46 -1.98 -3.82 -10.00
C PRO A 46 -1.19 -3.25 -11.18
N ALA A 47 0.14 -3.34 -11.11
CA ALA A 47 1.03 -2.91 -12.19
C ALA A 47 0.79 -3.68 -13.52
N GLN A 48 0.19 -4.87 -13.44
CA GLN A 48 -0.25 -5.64 -14.60
C GLN A 48 -1.79 -5.56 -14.72
N PRO A 49 -2.34 -5.08 -15.86
CA PRO A 49 -3.77 -4.83 -16.03
C PRO A 49 -4.67 -6.07 -15.87
N ASP A 50 -4.16 -7.27 -16.22
CA ASP A 50 -4.94 -8.52 -16.20
C ASP A 50 -5.07 -9.15 -14.80
N HIS A 51 -4.59 -8.48 -13.75
CA HIS A 51 -4.66 -8.99 -12.40
C HIS A 51 -5.98 -8.64 -11.69
N SER A 52 -6.63 -9.67 -11.13
CA SER A 52 -7.87 -9.57 -10.33
C SER A 52 -7.73 -8.86 -8.96
N ARG A 53 -6.61 -8.16 -8.74
CA ARG A 53 -6.29 -7.45 -7.49
C ARG A 53 -6.82 -6.02 -7.45
N HIS A 54 -7.50 -5.57 -8.50
CA HIS A 54 -8.08 -4.23 -8.57
C HIS A 54 -9.16 -3.99 -7.49
N LEU A 55 -8.96 -2.98 -6.66
CA LEU A 55 -9.88 -2.54 -5.60
C LEU A 55 -10.11 -1.04 -5.73
N ASP A 56 -11.35 -0.63 -5.94
CA ASP A 56 -11.74 0.79 -6.04
C ASP A 56 -13.07 1.08 -5.35
N ALA A 57 -13.35 2.37 -5.20
CA ALA A 57 -14.58 2.84 -4.56
C ALA A 57 -15.84 2.48 -5.36
N ALA A 58 -15.75 2.51 -6.69
CA ALA A 58 -16.88 2.20 -7.57
C ALA A 58 -17.41 0.77 -7.36
N ARG A 59 -16.50 -0.18 -7.08
CA ARG A 59 -16.83 -1.59 -6.92
C ARG A 59 -17.12 -1.99 -5.49
N LEU A 60 -16.49 -1.35 -4.51
CA LEU A 60 -16.66 -1.68 -3.09
C LEU A 60 -17.71 -0.84 -2.37
N GLY A 61 -18.13 0.31 -2.94
CA GLY A 61 -19.16 1.18 -2.36
C GLY A 61 -18.72 1.98 -1.13
N VAL A 62 -17.43 1.97 -0.81
CA VAL A 62 -16.80 2.78 0.25
C VAL A 62 -15.57 3.48 -0.33
N PRO A 63 -15.11 4.62 0.22
CA PRO A 63 -13.85 5.24 -0.19
C PRO A 63 -12.70 4.23 -0.12
N VAL A 64 -11.86 4.17 -1.16
CA VAL A 64 -10.70 3.28 -1.21
C VAL A 64 -9.45 4.11 -1.45
N LEU A 65 -8.60 4.16 -0.43
CA LEU A 65 -7.29 4.79 -0.48
C LEU A 65 -6.24 3.69 -0.69
N ALA A 66 -5.18 4.01 -1.43
CA ALA A 66 -4.02 3.15 -1.57
C ALA A 66 -2.75 3.89 -1.12
N ALA A 67 -1.86 3.18 -0.45
CA ALA A 67 -0.55 3.67 -0.06
C ALA A 67 0.52 2.60 -0.28
N GLY A 68 1.75 3.00 -0.60
CA GLY A 68 2.81 2.01 -0.79
C GLY A 68 4.18 2.59 -1.08
N ILE A 69 5.19 1.73 -1.02
CA ILE A 69 6.59 2.05 -1.32
C ILE A 69 6.89 1.43 -2.69
N PRO A 70 7.43 2.16 -3.68
CA PRO A 70 7.89 1.53 -4.90
C PRO A 70 9.13 0.69 -4.62
N THR A 71 9.06 -0.63 -4.72
CA THR A 71 10.18 -1.54 -4.41
C THR A 71 10.60 -2.42 -5.58
N LEU A 72 9.86 -2.32 -6.68
CA LEU A 72 10.12 -3.04 -7.92
C LEU A 72 10.14 -2.05 -9.08
N MET A 73 10.96 -2.37 -10.09
CA MET A 73 10.90 -1.75 -11.41
C MET A 73 11.20 -2.80 -12.47
N GLN A 74 10.74 -2.59 -13.70
CA GLN A 74 11.09 -3.46 -14.82
C GLN A 74 12.57 -3.28 -15.17
N ALA A 75 13.28 -4.38 -15.41
CA ALA A 75 14.65 -4.32 -15.91
C ALA A 75 14.66 -3.91 -17.39
N GLU A 76 15.71 -3.23 -17.84
CA GLU A 76 15.86 -2.87 -19.25
C GLU A 76 16.26 -4.09 -20.09
N GLU A 77 16.94 -5.06 -19.47
CA GLU A 77 17.54 -6.23 -20.12
C GLU A 77 16.51 -7.30 -20.52
N GLY A 78 15.31 -7.30 -19.94
CA GLY A 78 14.29 -8.29 -20.27
C GLY A 78 12.98 -8.14 -19.50
N ARG A 79 11.87 -8.48 -20.18
CA ARG A 79 10.49 -8.33 -19.65
C ARG A 79 10.15 -9.24 -18.47
N ASP A 80 10.94 -10.30 -18.28
CA ASP A 80 10.76 -11.27 -17.21
C ASP A 80 11.70 -11.00 -16.02
N LEU A 81 12.41 -9.86 -16.05
CA LEU A 81 13.35 -9.45 -15.02
C LEU A 81 12.84 -8.20 -14.31
N VAL A 82 13.01 -8.18 -12.99
CA VAL A 82 12.70 -7.03 -12.15
C VAL A 82 13.94 -6.58 -11.41
N VAL A 83 14.08 -5.27 -11.22
CA VAL A 83 15.11 -4.67 -10.37
C VAL A 83 14.48 -4.29 -9.04
N THR A 84 15.20 -4.58 -7.97
CA THR A 84 14.79 -4.29 -6.60
C THR A 84 16.00 -3.81 -5.79
N PRO A 85 15.83 -2.99 -4.73
CA PRO A 85 16.93 -2.64 -3.85
C PRO A 85 17.61 -3.91 -3.30
N ARG A 86 18.95 -3.86 -3.16
CA ARG A 86 19.70 -4.98 -2.56
C ARG A 86 19.20 -5.32 -1.15
N ASP A 87 18.80 -4.30 -0.39
CA ASP A 87 18.19 -4.43 0.94
C ASP A 87 16.67 -4.25 0.86
N LEU A 88 16.00 -5.06 0.04
CA LEU A 88 14.55 -5.00 -0.13
C LEU A 88 13.81 -5.16 1.20
N ASP A 89 14.23 -6.11 2.03
CA ASP A 89 13.59 -6.39 3.31
C ASP A 89 13.70 -5.20 4.26
N GLY A 90 14.87 -4.54 4.32
CA GLY A 90 15.07 -3.31 5.10
C GLY A 90 14.21 -2.16 4.62
N VAL A 91 14.08 -1.97 3.29
CA VAL A 91 13.20 -0.95 2.69
C VAL A 91 11.73 -1.20 3.06
N ILE A 92 11.26 -2.45 2.95
CA ILE A 92 9.89 -2.83 3.30
C ILE A 92 9.65 -2.64 4.80
N ALA A 93 10.54 -3.12 5.66
CA ALA A 93 10.41 -3.00 7.11
C ALA A 93 10.35 -1.53 7.54
N HIS A 94 11.27 -0.71 7.05
CA HIS A 94 11.31 0.71 7.38
C HIS A 94 10.08 1.46 6.87
N GLY A 95 9.69 1.24 5.61
CA GLY A 95 8.55 1.94 5.05
C GLY A 95 7.21 1.46 5.62
N ALA A 96 7.08 0.18 6.00
CA ALA A 96 5.90 -0.32 6.72
C ALA A 96 5.78 0.32 8.11
N ALA A 97 6.90 0.43 8.83
CA ALA A 97 6.93 1.13 10.12
C ALA A 97 6.54 2.62 9.96
N LEU A 98 7.07 3.28 8.94
CA LEU A 98 6.76 4.69 8.65
C LEU A 98 5.28 4.89 8.28
N LEU A 99 4.73 4.07 7.37
CA LEU A 99 3.32 4.11 6.99
C LEU A 99 2.41 3.82 8.20
N GLY A 100 2.72 2.79 8.97
CA GLY A 100 1.97 2.44 10.18
C GLY A 100 1.95 3.57 11.20
N ALA A 101 3.10 4.20 11.46
CA ALA A 101 3.21 5.36 12.34
C ALA A 101 2.41 6.56 11.80
N ALA A 102 2.48 6.84 10.50
CA ALA A 102 1.75 7.93 9.87
C ALA A 102 0.22 7.72 9.95
N ILE A 103 -0.25 6.50 9.65
CA ILE A 103 -1.67 6.13 9.75
C ILE A 103 -2.15 6.28 11.21
N ASN A 104 -1.40 5.75 12.17
CA ASN A 104 -1.73 5.87 13.59
C ASN A 104 -1.78 7.35 14.00
N ARG A 105 -0.82 8.17 13.58
CA ARG A 105 -0.81 9.60 13.89
C ARG A 105 -1.97 10.37 13.28
N ALA A 106 -2.39 9.99 12.07
CA ALA A 106 -3.51 10.60 11.37
C ALA A 106 -4.87 10.23 12.00
N LEU A 107 -5.05 8.96 12.36
CA LEU A 107 -6.31 8.46 12.93
C LEU A 107 -6.44 8.68 14.45
N GLN A 108 -5.34 8.95 15.16
CA GLN A 108 -5.30 9.21 16.60
C GLN A 108 -4.75 10.62 16.90
N PRO A 109 -5.42 11.70 16.46
CA PRO A 109 -4.87 13.06 16.53
C PRO A 109 -4.63 13.57 17.96
N LYS A 110 -5.24 12.93 18.96
CA LYS A 110 -5.13 13.28 20.39
C LYS A 110 -3.91 12.65 21.08
N LEU A 111 -3.27 11.66 20.46
CA LEU A 111 -2.10 10.99 21.01
C LEU A 111 -0.81 11.63 20.45
N SER A 112 0.15 11.87 21.33
CA SER A 112 1.50 12.25 20.93
C SER A 112 2.22 11.08 20.25
N VAL A 113 3.27 11.38 19.47
CA VAL A 113 4.10 10.34 18.82
C VAL A 113 4.68 9.39 19.87
N ALA A 114 5.15 9.90 21.01
CA ALA A 114 5.68 9.07 22.09
C ALA A 114 4.63 8.11 22.66
N GLN A 115 3.40 8.58 22.87
CA GLN A 115 2.29 7.74 23.32
C GLN A 115 1.91 6.68 22.28
N LEU A 116 1.96 7.02 20.99
CA LEU A 116 1.75 6.05 19.92
C LEU A 116 2.86 4.99 19.92
N CYS A 117 4.13 5.38 20.08
CA CYS A 117 5.24 4.42 20.15
C CYS A 117 5.06 3.42 21.31
N TRP A 118 4.54 3.84 22.46
CA TRP A 118 4.26 2.93 23.58
C TRP A 118 3.21 1.85 23.28
N LEU A 119 2.32 2.08 22.31
CA LEU A 119 1.26 1.14 21.94
C LEU A 119 1.69 0.09 20.90
N VAL A 120 2.77 0.36 20.17
CA VAL A 120 3.18 -0.46 19.01
C VAL A 120 4.28 -1.49 19.37
N GLY A 121 4.90 -1.36 20.55
CA GLY A 121 5.91 -2.30 21.08
C GLY A 121 7.32 -1.98 20.62
#